data_AF-A0A2H6K5L9-F1
#
_entry.id   AF-A0A2H6K5L9-F1
#
_cell.length_a   1.000
_cell.length_b   1.000
_cell.length_c   1.000
_cell.angle_alpha   90.00
_cell.angle_beta   90.00
_cell.angle_gamma   90.00
#
_symmetry.space_group_name_H-M   'P 1'
#
loop_
_entity.id
_entity.type
_entity.pdbx_description
1 polymer ?
#
loop_
_entity_poly.entity_id
_entity_poly.type
_entity_poly.pdbx_seq_one_letter_code
_entity_poly.pdbx_strand_id
1 'polypeptide(L)' 'MVKTSLLLILVLSVFLTVSGCALTGASPPPVTHATSGAFQDCRGCHEKGTEGAPKTDHALKDDCLSCHPASPQE' A
#
# COMPACT_ATOMS: atom_id res chain seq x y z
N MET A 1 38.27 -13.77 23.94
CA MET A 1 37.25 -12.76 24.33
C MET A 1 36.82 -11.86 23.18
N VAL A 2 37.73 -11.26 22.40
CA VAL A 2 37.38 -10.33 21.28
C VAL A 2 36.52 -10.97 20.16
N LYS A 3 36.78 -12.24 19.85
CA LYS A 3 36.13 -12.96 18.72
C LYS A 3 34.65 -13.28 18.97
N THR A 4 34.29 -13.51 20.24
CA THR A 4 32.91 -13.79 20.66
C THR A 4 32.05 -12.52 20.70
N SER A 5 32.64 -11.39 21.12
CA SER A 5 31.98 -10.07 21.08
C SER A 5 31.73 -9.58 19.65
N LEU A 6 32.66 -9.81 18.73
CA LEU A 6 32.49 -9.40 17.33
C LEU A 6 31.35 -10.17 16.63
N LEU A 7 31.22 -11.46 16.94
CA LEU A 7 30.13 -12.31 16.45
C LEU A 7 28.77 -11.87 16.97
N LEU A 8 28.66 -11.53 18.26
CA LEU A 8 27.42 -11.01 18.86
C LEU A 8 26.96 -9.70 18.22
N ILE A 9 27.90 -8.76 17.96
CA ILE A 9 27.59 -7.49 17.33
C ILE A 9 27.10 -7.70 15.88
N LEU A 10 27.76 -8.56 15.11
CA LEU A 10 27.35 -8.88 13.74
C LEU A 10 25.96 -9.52 13.69
N VAL A 11 25.66 -10.44 14.60
CA VAL A 11 24.34 -11.09 14.67
C VAL A 11 23.27 -10.06 15.06
N LEU A 12 23.49 -9.23 16.09
CA LEU A 12 22.54 -8.18 16.50
C LEU A 12 22.24 -7.18 15.36
N SER A 13 23.27 -6.80 14.59
CA SER A 13 23.16 -5.87 13.47
C SER A 13 22.29 -6.42 12.34
N VAL A 14 22.40 -7.72 12.05
CA VAL A 14 21.63 -8.42 11.02
C VAL A 14 20.17 -8.60 11.44
N PHE A 15 19.90 -8.83 12.72
CA PHE A 15 18.51 -8.94 13.22
C PHE A 15 17.75 -7.61 13.18
N LEU A 16 18.44 -6.49 13.43
CA LEU A 16 17.85 -5.14 13.40
C LEU A 16 17.48 -4.69 11.97
N THR A 17 18.24 -5.09 10.94
CA THR A 17 17.95 -4.72 9.55
C THR A 17 16.81 -5.54 8.95
N VAL A 18 16.61 -6.78 9.37
CA VAL A 18 15.52 -7.65 8.87
C VAL A 18 14.16 -7.25 9.46
N SER A 19 14.10 -6.78 10.71
CA SER A 19 12.84 -6.40 11.36
C SER A 19 12.25 -5.06 10.88
N GLY A 20 13.02 -4.24 10.15
CA GLY A 20 12.59 -2.92 9.68
C GLY A 20 11.66 -2.92 8.46
N CYS A 21 11.48 -4.04 7.77
CA CYS A 21 10.69 -4.12 6.53
C CYS A 21 9.19 -4.42 6.72
N ALA A 22 8.70 -4.64 7.94
CA ALA A 22 7.37 -5.23 8.16
C ALA A 22 6.21 -4.22 8.38
N LEU A 23 6.43 -2.91 8.39
CA LEU A 23 5.48 -1.97 9.02
C LEU A 23 5.02 -0.75 8.19
N THR A 24 4.68 -0.93 6.91
CA THR A 24 3.83 0.06 6.21
C THR A 24 2.50 -0.55 5.81
N GLY A 25 1.75 -1.04 6.80
CA GLY A 25 0.33 -1.41 6.65
C GLY A 25 -0.55 -0.16 6.57
N ALA A 26 -0.30 0.71 5.60
CA ALA A 26 -1.13 1.89 5.39
C ALA A 26 -2.54 1.43 4.97
N SER A 27 -3.56 1.86 5.71
CA SER A 27 -4.95 1.58 5.33
C SER A 27 -5.22 2.12 3.93
N PRO A 28 -5.96 1.36 3.09
CA PRO A 28 -6.36 1.83 1.78
C PRO A 28 -7.14 3.16 1.86
N PRO A 29 -6.84 4.15 1.01
CA PRO A 29 -7.56 5.42 1.00
C PRO A 29 -9.04 5.22 0.63
N PRO A 30 -9.97 5.97 1.23
CA PRO A 30 -11.39 5.92 0.85
C PRO A 30 -11.62 6.56 -0.53
N VAL A 31 -12.68 6.14 -1.22
CA VAL A 31 -13.10 6.77 -2.48
C VAL A 31 -13.85 8.08 -2.16
N THR A 32 -13.38 9.19 -2.73
CA THR A 32 -13.86 10.55 -2.45
C THR A 32 -14.71 11.15 -3.58
N HIS A 33 -15.21 10.31 -4.47
CA HIS A 33 -16.07 10.69 -5.59
C HIS A 33 -17.17 9.64 -5.76
N ALA A 34 -18.19 9.95 -6.57
CA ALA A 34 -19.22 8.99 -6.92
C ALA A 34 -18.59 7.75 -7.59
N THR A 35 -19.15 6.57 -7.31
CA THR A 35 -18.74 5.30 -7.94
C THR A 35 -19.74 4.85 -9.01
N SER A 36 -20.75 5.65 -9.33
CA SER A 36 -21.83 5.35 -10.27
C SER A 36 -21.68 6.10 -11.61
N GLY A 37 -22.42 5.64 -12.62
CA GLY A 37 -22.42 6.24 -13.95
C GLY A 37 -21.03 6.23 -14.60
N ALA A 38 -20.51 7.42 -14.92
CA ALA A 38 -19.21 7.59 -15.56
C ALA A 38 -18.01 7.08 -14.72
N PHE A 39 -18.20 6.87 -13.41
CA PHE A 39 -17.16 6.44 -12.48
C PHE A 39 -17.25 4.95 -12.10
N GLN A 40 -18.07 4.17 -12.80
CA GLN A 40 -18.20 2.71 -12.57
C GLN A 40 -16.95 1.94 -12.99
N ASP A 41 -16.19 2.43 -13.98
CA ASP A 41 -14.92 1.83 -14.39
C ASP A 41 -13.74 2.48 -13.65
N CYS A 42 -13.43 1.94 -12.47
CA CYS A 42 -12.36 2.46 -11.61
C CYS A 42 -11.01 2.50 -12.34
N ARG A 43 -10.71 1.47 -13.15
CA ARG A 43 -9.43 1.34 -13.84
C ARG A 43 -9.27 2.34 -14.98
N GLY A 44 -10.38 2.82 -15.57
CA GLY A 44 -10.37 3.81 -16.63
C GLY A 44 -9.47 5.02 -16.34
N CYS A 45 -9.45 5.48 -15.07
CA CYS A 45 -8.55 6.55 -14.63
C CYS A 45 -7.38 6.03 -13.76
N HIS A 46 -7.65 5.12 -12.83
CA HIS A 46 -6.66 4.72 -11.83
C HIS A 46 -5.55 3.82 -12.38
N GLU A 47 -5.73 3.15 -13.52
CA GLU A 47 -4.65 2.33 -14.12
C GLU A 47 -3.47 3.19 -14.61
N LYS A 48 -3.77 4.39 -15.11
CA LYS A 48 -2.78 5.32 -15.66
C LYS A 48 -2.54 6.55 -14.79
N GLY A 49 -3.40 6.80 -13.81
CA GLY A 49 -3.36 8.01 -12.98
C GLY A 49 -3.76 9.26 -13.74
N THR A 50 -4.84 9.20 -14.53
CA THR A 50 -5.36 10.32 -15.33
C THR A 50 -6.46 11.07 -14.58
N GLU A 51 -6.83 12.27 -15.04
CA GLU A 51 -7.89 13.10 -14.42
C GLU A 51 -7.65 13.42 -12.93
N GLY A 52 -6.38 13.44 -12.50
CA GLY A 52 -6.01 13.65 -11.10
C GLY A 52 -6.21 12.42 -10.20
N ALA A 53 -6.63 11.28 -10.75
CA ALA A 53 -6.73 10.03 -10.00
C ALA A 53 -5.33 9.50 -9.62
N PRO A 54 -5.12 9.02 -8.38
CA PRO A 54 -3.89 8.32 -8.04
C PRO A 54 -3.77 7.04 -8.85
N LYS A 55 -2.58 6.78 -9.40
CA LYS A 55 -2.30 5.54 -10.10
C LYS A 55 -2.30 4.37 -9.11
N THR A 56 -3.01 3.30 -9.43
CA THR A 56 -2.91 2.03 -8.71
C THR A 56 -1.71 1.23 -9.19
N ASP A 57 -1.01 0.58 -8.26
CA ASP A 57 0.06 -0.38 -8.49
C ASP A 57 -0.41 -1.84 -8.36
N HIS A 58 -1.70 -2.06 -8.08
CA HIS A 58 -2.28 -3.38 -8.01
C HIS A 58 -2.25 -4.05 -9.38
N ALA A 59 -1.63 -5.22 -9.48
CA ALA A 59 -1.50 -5.92 -10.75
C ALA A 59 -2.85 -6.40 -11.32
N LEU A 60 -3.78 -6.89 -10.47
CA LEU A 60 -5.00 -7.61 -10.90
C LEU A 60 -6.08 -7.60 -9.81
N LYS A 61 -6.56 -6.43 -9.36
CA LYS A 61 -7.72 -6.34 -8.46
C LYS A 61 -8.89 -5.65 -9.17
N ASP A 62 -9.99 -6.39 -9.33
CA ASP A 62 -11.22 -5.87 -9.95
C ASP A 62 -12.26 -5.44 -8.90
N ASP A 63 -12.19 -5.97 -7.67
CA ASP A 63 -13.04 -5.56 -6.54
C ASP A 63 -12.36 -4.47 -5.71
N CYS A 64 -12.34 -3.24 -6.21
CA CYS A 64 -11.64 -2.13 -5.55
C CYS A 64 -12.30 -1.74 -4.21
N LEU A 65 -13.62 -1.86 -4.12
CA LEU A 65 -14.40 -1.38 -2.98
C LEU A 65 -14.30 -2.28 -1.74
N SER A 66 -13.80 -3.51 -1.88
CA SER A 66 -13.52 -4.39 -0.73
C SER A 66 -12.49 -3.80 0.23
N CYS A 67 -11.59 -2.96 -0.30
CA CYS A 67 -10.52 -2.33 0.45
C CYS A 67 -10.65 -0.81 0.45
N HIS A 68 -11.10 -0.19 -0.64
CA HIS A 68 -11.29 1.25 -0.74
C HIS A 68 -12.76 1.62 -0.50
N PRO A 69 -13.22 1.79 0.76
CA PRO A 69 -14.61 2.08 1.02
C PRO A 69 -15.02 3.41 0.39
N ALA A 70 -16.22 3.47 -0.15
CA ALA A 70 -16.82 4.74 -0.53
C ALA A 70 -16.97 5.61 0.71
N SER A 71 -16.43 6.83 0.66
CA SER A 71 -16.85 7.86 1.61
C SER A 71 -18.33 8.16 1.33
N PRO A 72 -19.17 8.38 2.37
CA PRO A 72 -20.48 8.98 2.17
C PRO A 72 -20.26 10.30 1.42
N GLN A 73 -20.78 10.37 0.20
CA GLN A 73 -20.84 11.57 -0.61
C GLN A 73 -22.33 11.85 -0.72
N GLU A 74 -22.81 12.77 0.12
CA GLU A 74 -24.21 13.19 0.17
C GLU A 74 -24.57 14.02 -1.07
#